data_AF-A0A3D4BX32-F1
#
_entry.id   AF-A0A3D4BX32-F1
#
_cell.length_a   1.000
_cell.length_b   1.000
_cell.length_c   1.000
_cell.angle_alpha   90.00
_cell.angle_beta   90.00
_cell.angle_gamma   90.00
#
_symmetry.space_group_name_H-M   'P 1'
#
loop_
_entity.id
_entity.type
_entity.pdbx_description
1 polymer ?
#
loop_
_entity_poly.entity_id
_entity_poly.type
_entity_poly.pdbx_seq_one_letter_code
_entity_poly.pdbx_strand_id
1 'polypeptide(L)'
;MNKWLPLNLKLQRLRAKLLNDPYYRLQSGEEVRLAAELGMGIDANQATVDDWLRLPGLSIHQGRLLVELSRAGVLFYCIEDVATALGVPVQRLEAIKLLIKFNYYDHNSLDKPQQINPNTASVESLSQIPFMDLSLAQTVVENRLAAGPYLSLVDFQRRLELPGDTITQLMYYLRFS
;
A
#
# COMPACT_ATOMS: atom_id res chain seq x y z
N MET A 1 -15.46 17.71 -23.74
CA MET A 1 -15.91 19.11 -23.94
C MET A 1 -16.76 19.54 -22.74
N ASN A 2 -16.15 20.12 -21.71
CA ASN A 2 -16.86 20.60 -20.52
C ASN A 2 -17.30 22.04 -20.71
N LYS A 3 -18.50 22.23 -21.26
CA LYS A 3 -19.22 23.51 -21.19
C LYS A 3 -20.05 23.49 -19.90
N TRP A 4 -20.22 24.64 -19.26
CA TRP A 4 -21.04 24.90 -18.06
C TRP A 4 -20.37 24.79 -16.68
N LEU A 5 -19.36 25.64 -16.41
CA LEU A 5 -18.97 26.00 -15.03
C LEU A 5 -18.60 27.49 -14.83
N PRO A 6 -19.37 28.53 -15.26
CA PRO A 6 -19.00 29.91 -14.91
C PRO A 6 -19.76 30.53 -13.72
N LEU A 7 -20.74 29.89 -13.06
CA LEU A 7 -21.68 30.62 -12.19
C LEU A 7 -21.75 30.23 -10.71
N ASN A 8 -20.93 29.28 -10.23
CA ASN A 8 -20.96 28.91 -8.81
C ASN A 8 -19.64 29.27 -8.09
N LEU A 9 -19.61 30.47 -7.49
CA LEU A 9 -18.50 30.97 -6.67
C LEU A 9 -18.14 30.04 -5.51
N LYS A 10 -19.12 29.32 -4.92
CA LYS A 10 -18.88 28.35 -3.85
C LYS A 10 -18.09 27.15 -4.38
N LEU A 11 -18.44 26.62 -5.56
CA LEU A 11 -17.69 25.54 -6.21
C LEU A 11 -16.28 25.98 -6.62
N GLN A 12 -16.10 27.21 -7.10
CA GLN A 12 -14.76 27.73 -7.44
C GLN A 12 -13.86 27.86 -6.21
N ARG A 13 -14.39 28.37 -5.09
CA ARG A 13 -13.66 28.45 -3.82
C ARG A 13 -13.29 27.06 -3.28
N LEU A 14 -14.23 26.12 -3.34
CA LEU A 14 -13.99 24.75 -2.92
C LEU A 14 -12.91 24.08 -3.80
N ARG A 15 -12.98 24.26 -5.12
CA ARG A 15 -11.95 23.78 -6.05
C ARG A 15 -10.57 24.37 -5.72
N ALA A 16 -10.49 25.68 -5.50
CA ALA A 16 -9.23 26.32 -5.13
C ALA A 16 -8.69 25.80 -3.79
N LYS A 17 -9.58 25.54 -2.82
CA LYS A 17 -9.21 24.94 -1.54
C LYS A 17 -8.63 23.54 -1.71
N LEU A 18 -9.29 22.68 -2.47
CA LEU A 18 -8.84 21.30 -2.73
C LEU A 18 -7.50 21.25 -3.49
N LEU A 19 -7.26 22.19 -4.39
CA LEU A 19 -5.99 22.26 -5.14
C LEU A 19 -4.83 22.78 -4.29
N ASN A 20 -5.09 23.66 -3.33
CA ASN A 20 -4.05 24.27 -2.50
C ASN A 20 -3.81 23.53 -1.17
N ASP A 21 -4.75 22.68 -0.75
CA ASP A 21 -4.65 21.88 0.48
C ASP A 21 -4.88 20.39 0.17
N PRO A 22 -3.79 19.66 -0.16
CA PRO A 22 -3.86 18.22 -0.41
C PRO A 22 -4.40 17.43 0.79
N TYR A 23 -4.25 17.92 2.02
CA TYR A 23 -4.66 17.22 3.26
C TYR A 23 -6.06 17.61 3.75
N TYR A 24 -6.79 18.39 2.96
CA TYR A 24 -8.15 18.79 3.30
C TYR A 24 -9.04 17.58 3.56
N ARG A 25 -9.73 17.60 4.72
CA ARG A 25 -10.74 16.59 5.07
C ARG A 25 -12.09 16.99 4.49
N LEU A 26 -12.56 16.16 3.56
CA LEU A 26 -13.82 16.34 2.89
C LEU A 26 -14.97 16.16 3.89
N GLN A 27 -15.97 17.02 3.78
CA GLN A 27 -17.08 17.15 4.74
C GLN A 27 -18.42 16.65 4.18
N SER A 28 -18.56 16.57 2.85
CA SER A 28 -19.84 16.25 2.21
C SER A 28 -19.68 15.49 0.89
N GLY A 29 -20.77 14.87 0.44
CA GLY A 29 -20.81 14.20 -0.87
C GLY A 29 -20.59 15.14 -2.06
N GLU A 30 -20.93 16.44 -1.94
CA GLU A 30 -20.61 17.43 -2.96
C GLU A 30 -19.10 17.63 -3.10
N GLU A 31 -18.39 17.71 -1.97
CA GLU A 31 -16.93 17.84 -1.96
C GLU A 31 -16.26 16.58 -2.50
N VAL A 32 -16.80 15.41 -2.17
CA VAL A 32 -16.32 14.13 -2.71
C VAL A 32 -16.42 14.08 -4.23
N ARG A 33 -17.58 14.44 -4.79
CA ARG A 33 -17.77 14.46 -6.25
C ARG A 33 -16.80 15.41 -6.94
N LEU A 34 -16.63 16.62 -6.39
CA LEU A 34 -15.69 17.59 -6.96
C LEU A 34 -14.23 17.12 -6.84
N ALA A 35 -13.84 16.54 -5.70
CA ALA A 35 -12.51 15.96 -5.51
C ALA A 35 -12.24 14.86 -6.55
N ALA A 36 -13.23 14.00 -6.81
CA ALA A 36 -13.11 12.95 -7.83
C ALA A 36 -12.97 13.54 -9.25
N GLU A 37 -13.72 14.59 -9.60
CA GLU A 37 -13.58 15.32 -10.87
C GLU A 37 -12.20 15.98 -11.04
N LEU A 38 -11.55 16.34 -9.93
CA LEU A 38 -10.19 16.88 -9.91
C LEU A 38 -9.11 15.77 -9.94
N GLY A 39 -9.50 14.50 -10.03
CA GLY A 39 -8.59 13.36 -10.06
C GLY A 39 -8.01 12.96 -8.70
N MET A 40 -8.53 13.55 -7.61
CA MET A 40 -8.14 13.16 -6.26
C MET A 40 -8.70 11.76 -5.93
N GLY A 41 -7.99 11.05 -5.08
CA GLY A 41 -8.40 9.73 -4.60
C GLY A 41 -7.26 9.07 -3.85
N ILE A 42 -7.59 7.97 -3.19
CA ILE A 42 -6.66 7.14 -2.45
C ILE A 42 -6.63 5.76 -3.06
N ASP A 43 -5.52 5.06 -2.91
CA ASP A 43 -5.46 3.64 -3.20
C ASP A 43 -5.77 2.85 -1.93
N ALA A 44 -6.79 1.99 -1.95
CA ALA A 44 -7.21 1.25 -0.76
C ALA A 44 -6.08 0.40 -0.13
N ASN A 45 -5.16 -0.10 -0.96
CA ASN A 45 -4.08 -1.01 -0.58
C ASN A 45 -2.74 -0.29 -0.33
N GLN A 46 -2.67 1.04 -0.52
CA GLN A 46 -1.47 1.85 -0.22
C GLN A 46 -1.74 3.09 0.62
N ALA A 47 -3.02 3.39 0.92
CA ALA A 47 -3.42 4.56 1.68
C ALA A 47 -2.83 4.56 3.10
N THR A 48 -2.44 5.74 3.55
CA THR A 48 -2.07 5.99 4.95
C THR A 48 -3.31 6.24 5.81
N VAL A 49 -3.13 6.32 7.14
CA VAL A 49 -4.24 6.66 8.05
C VAL A 49 -4.79 8.06 7.72
N ASP A 50 -3.91 9.01 7.40
CA ASP A 50 -4.31 10.37 7.02
C ASP A 50 -5.08 10.39 5.69
N ASP A 51 -4.73 9.52 4.74
CA ASP A 51 -5.47 9.37 3.48
C ASP A 51 -6.91 8.92 3.72
N TRP A 52 -7.11 7.90 4.57
CA TRP A 52 -8.45 7.45 4.96
C TRP A 52 -9.24 8.53 5.71
N LEU A 53 -8.57 9.30 6.59
CA LEU A 53 -9.20 10.38 7.36
C LEU A 53 -9.60 11.61 6.52
N ARG A 54 -9.13 11.71 5.27
CA ARG A 54 -9.60 12.74 4.33
C ARG A 54 -10.99 12.42 3.80
N LEU A 55 -11.40 11.15 3.82
CA LEU A 55 -12.73 10.72 3.40
C LEU A 55 -13.75 10.91 4.54
N PRO A 56 -14.94 11.47 4.25
CA PRO A 56 -15.95 11.69 5.27
C PRO A 56 -16.51 10.36 5.80
N GLY A 57 -16.90 10.34 7.07
CA GLY A 57 -17.65 9.22 7.66
C GLY A 57 -16.80 8.07 8.20
N LEU A 58 -15.48 8.17 8.14
CA LEU A 58 -14.53 7.23 8.76
C LEU A 58 -13.93 7.81 10.04
N SER A 59 -13.86 6.99 11.09
CA SER A 59 -13.13 7.34 12.31
C SER A 59 -11.65 6.99 12.20
N ILE A 60 -10.82 7.56 13.08
CA ILE A 60 -9.39 7.23 13.15
C ILE A 60 -9.12 5.75 13.44
N HIS A 61 -9.99 5.10 14.23
CA HIS A 61 -9.88 3.67 14.51
C HIS A 61 -10.11 2.84 13.25
N GLN A 62 -11.10 3.23 12.43
CA GLN A 62 -11.38 2.57 11.15
C GLN A 62 -10.24 2.78 10.15
N GLY A 63 -9.70 3.99 10.06
CA GLY A 63 -8.53 4.27 9.20
C GLY A 63 -7.31 3.44 9.61
N ARG A 64 -7.02 3.31 10.92
CA ARG A 64 -5.92 2.46 11.41
C ARG A 64 -6.13 0.99 11.09
N LEU A 65 -7.35 0.47 11.33
CA LEU A 65 -7.70 -0.91 11.04
C LEU A 65 -7.46 -1.26 9.56
N LEU A 66 -7.91 -0.42 8.62
CA LEU A 66 -7.71 -0.65 7.19
C LEU A 66 -6.24 -0.69 6.80
N VAL A 67 -5.42 0.20 7.38
CA VAL A 67 -3.98 0.23 7.15
C VAL A 67 -3.28 -0.99 7.75
N GLU A 68 -3.68 -1.42 8.94
CA GLU A 68 -3.15 -2.63 9.59
C GLU A 68 -3.46 -3.88 8.76
N LEU A 69 -4.69 -4.03 8.27
CA LEU A 69 -5.09 -5.14 7.40
C LEU A 69 -4.30 -5.16 6.10
N SER A 70 -4.17 -4.01 5.43
CA SER A 70 -3.39 -3.89 4.20
C SER A 70 -1.91 -4.26 4.43
N ARG A 71 -1.31 -3.78 5.54
CA ARG A 71 0.07 -4.13 5.92
C ARG A 71 0.24 -5.61 6.29
N ALA A 72 -0.81 -6.26 6.77
CA ALA A 72 -0.85 -7.69 7.04
C ALA A 72 -1.06 -8.53 5.77
N GLY A 73 -1.18 -7.92 4.59
CA GLY A 73 -1.30 -8.60 3.30
C GLY A 73 -2.75 -8.80 2.83
N VAL A 74 -3.74 -8.19 3.49
CA VAL A 74 -5.11 -8.17 2.99
C VAL A 74 -5.19 -7.22 1.80
N LEU A 75 -5.75 -7.71 0.68
CA LEU A 75 -6.04 -6.89 -0.49
C LEU A 75 -7.52 -6.59 -0.57
N PHE A 76 -7.84 -5.31 -0.76
CA PHE A 76 -9.17 -4.83 -1.09
C PHE A 76 -9.30 -4.77 -2.61
N TYR A 77 -10.27 -5.50 -3.17
CA TYR A 77 -10.60 -5.50 -4.60
C TYR A 77 -11.81 -4.63 -4.91
N CYS A 78 -12.66 -4.39 -3.92
CA CYS A 78 -13.85 -3.58 -4.06
C CYS A 78 -14.26 -2.91 -2.75
N ILE A 79 -15.30 -2.07 -2.82
CA ILE A 79 -15.80 -1.32 -1.66
C ILE A 79 -16.49 -2.24 -0.65
N GLU A 80 -17.01 -3.38 -1.11
CA GLU A 80 -17.64 -4.41 -0.30
C GLU A 80 -16.61 -5.08 0.64
N ASP A 81 -15.36 -5.24 0.21
CA ASP A 81 -14.27 -5.76 1.06
C ASP A 81 -13.96 -4.78 2.20
N VAL A 82 -13.91 -3.48 1.88
CA VAL A 82 -13.72 -2.42 2.88
C VAL A 82 -14.88 -2.39 3.88
N ALA A 83 -16.12 -2.51 3.39
CA ALA A 83 -17.31 -2.57 4.23
C ALA A 83 -17.27 -3.77 5.19
N THR A 84 -16.86 -4.93 4.67
CA THR A 84 -16.69 -6.17 5.43
C THR A 84 -15.63 -6.02 6.52
N ALA A 85 -14.45 -5.49 6.17
CA ALA A 85 -13.36 -5.23 7.11
C ALA A 85 -13.75 -4.26 8.24
N LEU A 86 -14.59 -3.27 7.93
CA LEU A 86 -15.09 -2.30 8.90
C LEU A 86 -16.30 -2.80 9.69
N GLY A 87 -16.90 -3.94 9.32
CA GLY A 87 -18.13 -4.45 9.92
C GLY A 87 -19.34 -3.52 9.71
N VAL A 88 -19.42 -2.84 8.56
CA VAL A 88 -20.51 -1.89 8.25
C VAL A 88 -21.23 -2.25 6.94
N PRO A 89 -22.49 -1.83 6.75
CA PRO A 89 -23.16 -1.97 5.46
C PRO A 89 -22.47 -1.16 4.37
N VAL A 90 -22.35 -1.71 3.15
CA VAL A 90 -21.70 -1.05 2.01
C VAL A 90 -22.33 0.31 1.67
N GLN A 91 -23.64 0.47 1.92
CA GLN A 91 -24.38 1.72 1.69
C GLN A 91 -23.79 2.91 2.48
N ARG A 92 -23.13 2.63 3.61
CA ARG A 92 -22.44 3.66 4.40
C ARG A 92 -21.22 4.25 3.67
N LEU A 93 -20.63 3.48 2.75
CA LEU A 93 -19.43 3.87 2.02
C LEU A 93 -19.71 4.42 0.61
N GLU A 94 -20.97 4.40 0.16
CA GLU A 94 -21.36 4.88 -1.18
C GLU A 94 -20.92 6.32 -1.43
N ALA A 95 -21.00 7.18 -0.41
CA ALA A 95 -20.61 8.58 -0.52
C ALA A 95 -19.12 8.79 -0.83
N ILE A 96 -18.25 7.82 -0.50
CA ILE A 96 -16.79 7.94 -0.66
C ILE A 96 -16.22 6.99 -1.73
N LYS A 97 -17.05 6.10 -2.27
CA LYS A 97 -16.68 5.08 -3.28
C LYS A 97 -15.91 5.66 -4.47
N LEU A 98 -16.30 6.86 -4.94
CA LEU A 98 -15.67 7.54 -6.09
C LEU A 98 -14.21 7.96 -5.87
N LEU A 99 -13.76 8.02 -4.61
CA LEU A 99 -12.39 8.42 -4.26
C LEU A 99 -11.48 7.25 -3.91
N ILE A 100 -12.02 6.02 -3.87
CA ILE A 100 -11.25 4.85 -3.47
C ILE A 100 -10.94 4.05 -4.74
N LYS A 101 -9.65 3.86 -5.00
CA LYS A 101 -9.14 3.05 -6.10
C LYS A 101 -8.72 1.69 -5.56
N PHE A 102 -9.15 0.65 -6.26
CA PHE A 102 -8.79 -0.74 -5.99
C PHE A 102 -7.86 -1.20 -7.11
N ASN A 103 -6.61 -0.75 -7.06
CA ASN A 103 -5.65 -1.11 -8.09
C ASN A 103 -5.25 -2.58 -7.94
N TYR A 104 -5.14 -3.25 -9.09
CA TYR A 104 -4.58 -4.58 -9.13
C TYR A 104 -3.05 -4.48 -9.02
N TYR A 105 -2.53 -5.07 -7.96
CA TYR A 105 -1.11 -5.26 -7.78
C TYR A 105 -0.80 -6.68 -8.23
N ASP A 106 -0.20 -6.79 -9.40
CA ASP A 106 0.42 -8.04 -9.78
C ASP A 106 1.65 -8.21 -8.89
N HIS A 107 1.49 -8.96 -7.80
CA HIS A 107 2.59 -9.31 -6.90
C HIS A 107 3.67 -10.16 -7.59
N ASN A 108 3.36 -10.67 -8.80
CA ASN A 108 4.27 -11.38 -9.69
C ASN A 108 4.71 -10.51 -10.88
N SER A 109 4.32 -9.24 -10.97
CA SER A 109 4.80 -8.36 -12.03
C SER A 109 6.26 -8.05 -11.79
N LEU A 110 7.04 -8.27 -12.86
CA LEU A 110 8.47 -8.00 -12.93
C LEU A 110 8.83 -6.53 -12.64
N ASP A 111 7.85 -5.62 -12.64
CA ASP A 111 8.06 -4.19 -12.42
C ASP A 111 8.29 -3.80 -10.95
N LYS A 112 7.82 -4.62 -9.99
CA LYS A 112 8.11 -4.46 -8.54
C LYS A 112 8.03 -5.82 -7.83
N PRO A 113 9.15 -6.56 -7.72
CA PRO A 113 9.12 -7.82 -6.99
C PRO A 113 8.68 -7.62 -5.54
N GLN A 114 7.79 -8.49 -5.07
CA GLN A 114 7.42 -8.54 -3.66
C GLN A 114 8.70 -8.75 -2.83
N GLN A 115 9.03 -7.76 -1.98
CA GLN A 115 10.21 -7.86 -1.14
C GLN A 115 9.94 -8.82 0.03
N ILE A 116 10.80 -9.82 0.16
CA ILE A 116 10.73 -10.87 1.17
C ILE A 116 11.66 -10.50 2.32
N ASN A 117 11.21 -10.67 3.57
CA ASN A 117 12.07 -10.52 4.73
C ASN A 117 12.85 -11.81 5.01
N PRO A 118 14.18 -11.83 4.83
CA PRO A 118 14.98 -13.03 5.06
C PRO A 118 15.02 -13.45 6.53
N ASN A 119 14.61 -12.59 7.47
CA ASN A 119 14.56 -12.92 8.90
C ASN A 119 13.35 -13.77 9.28
N THR A 120 12.29 -13.76 8.48
CA THR A 120 11.03 -14.47 8.78
C THR A 120 10.59 -15.45 7.70
N ALA A 121 11.09 -15.33 6.47
CA ALA A 121 10.69 -16.18 5.35
C ALA A 121 11.08 -17.65 5.54
N SER A 122 10.30 -18.58 5.00
CA SER A 122 10.65 -20.01 4.96
C SER A 122 11.67 -20.30 3.86
N VAL A 123 12.29 -21.49 3.89
CA VAL A 123 13.21 -21.93 2.82
C VAL A 123 12.49 -21.97 1.47
N GLU A 124 11.23 -22.43 1.46
CA GLU A 124 10.40 -22.51 0.26
C GLU A 124 10.09 -21.13 -0.31
N SER A 125 9.83 -20.14 0.55
CA SER A 125 9.58 -18.76 0.11
C SER A 125 10.85 -18.10 -0.42
N LEU A 126 11.99 -18.34 0.22
CA LEU A 126 13.29 -17.82 -0.21
C LEU A 126 13.72 -18.42 -1.54
N SER A 127 13.46 -19.70 -1.79
CA SER A 127 13.79 -20.36 -3.06
C SER A 127 12.91 -19.94 -4.25
N GLN A 128 11.84 -19.16 -4.01
CA GLN A 128 11.09 -18.51 -5.08
C GLN A 128 11.75 -17.20 -5.57
N ILE A 129 12.75 -16.68 -4.84
CA ILE A 129 13.46 -15.46 -5.24
C ILE A 129 14.36 -15.79 -6.44
N PRO A 130 14.26 -15.04 -7.56
CA PRO A 130 15.22 -15.16 -8.66
C PRO A 130 16.65 -15.03 -8.15
N PHE A 131 17.56 -15.87 -8.67
CA PHE A 131 18.97 -15.90 -8.26
C PHE A 131 19.23 -16.42 -6.83
N MET A 132 18.22 -16.96 -6.14
CA MET A 132 18.37 -17.70 -4.89
C MET A 132 17.94 -19.15 -5.10
N ASP A 133 18.90 -20.06 -5.18
CA ASP A 133 18.60 -21.49 -5.23
C ASP A 133 18.26 -22.05 -3.83
N LEU A 134 17.85 -23.32 -3.82
CA LEU A 134 17.48 -24.02 -2.57
C LEU A 134 18.64 -24.07 -1.58
N SER A 135 19.88 -24.19 -2.05
CA SER A 135 21.07 -24.28 -1.19
C SER A 135 21.34 -22.94 -0.50
N LEU A 136 21.26 -21.83 -1.23
CA LEU A 136 21.39 -20.49 -0.66
C LEU A 136 20.22 -20.21 0.29
N ALA A 137 18.99 -20.56 -0.07
CA ALA A 137 17.82 -20.40 0.81
C ALA A 137 17.98 -21.15 2.15
N GLN A 138 18.49 -22.38 2.12
CA GLN A 138 18.81 -23.14 3.34
C GLN A 138 19.89 -22.44 4.16
N THR A 139 20.98 -22.01 3.50
CA THR A 139 22.09 -21.30 4.15
C THR A 139 21.60 -20.02 4.85
N VAL A 140 20.69 -19.27 4.21
CA VAL A 140 20.08 -18.07 4.80
C VAL A 140 19.36 -18.39 6.11
N VAL A 141 18.56 -19.46 6.13
CA VAL A 141 17.77 -19.87 7.30
C VAL A 141 18.67 -20.43 8.40
N GLU A 142 19.64 -21.26 8.07
CA GLU A 142 20.60 -21.80 9.03
C GLU A 142 21.42 -20.69 9.69
N ASN A 143 21.93 -19.75 8.88
CA ASN A 143 22.76 -18.66 9.37
C ASN A 143 21.98 -17.71 10.27
N ARG A 144 20.71 -17.36 9.95
CA ARG A 144 19.89 -16.51 10.84
C ARG A 144 19.51 -17.22 12.15
N LEU A 145 19.34 -18.54 12.12
CA LEU A 145 19.04 -19.32 13.33
C LEU A 145 20.28 -19.41 14.24
N ALA A 146 21.47 -19.51 13.65
CA ALA A 146 22.72 -19.60 14.40
C ALA A 146 23.22 -18.25 14.95
N ALA A 147 23.14 -17.18 14.16
CA ALA A 147 23.75 -15.88 14.47
C ALA A 147 22.73 -14.73 14.63
N GLY A 148 21.43 -15.05 14.69
CA GLY A 148 20.35 -14.07 14.83
C GLY A 148 19.96 -13.38 13.51
N PRO A 149 18.97 -12.48 13.55
CA PRO A 149 18.44 -11.82 12.36
C PRO A 149 19.52 -10.96 11.66
N TYR A 150 19.40 -10.83 10.34
CA TYR A 150 20.19 -9.91 9.54
C TYR A 150 19.74 -8.48 9.78
N LEU A 151 20.71 -7.59 10.00
CA LEU A 151 20.45 -6.17 10.29
C LEU A 151 20.27 -5.33 9.01
N SER A 152 20.89 -5.74 7.91
CA SER A 152 20.87 -5.01 6.65
C SER A 152 21.32 -5.90 5.49
N LEU A 153 21.19 -5.40 4.26
CA LEU A 153 21.73 -6.04 3.06
C LEU A 153 23.24 -6.25 3.14
N VAL A 154 23.98 -5.31 3.74
CA VAL A 154 25.45 -5.40 3.90
C VAL A 154 25.81 -6.50 4.90
N ASP A 155 25.05 -6.61 5.99
CA ASP A 155 25.22 -7.68 6.98
C ASP A 155 24.93 -9.04 6.36
N PHE A 156 23.82 -9.15 5.62
CA PHE A 156 23.45 -10.35 4.86
C PHE A 156 24.54 -10.77 3.86
N GLN A 157 25.06 -9.82 3.08
CA GLN A 157 26.14 -10.09 2.13
C GLN A 157 27.40 -10.63 2.81
N ARG A 158 27.81 -10.00 3.92
CA ARG A 158 29.03 -10.39 4.65
C ARG A 158 28.89 -11.76 5.29
N ARG A 159 27.76 -12.03 5.96
CA ARG A 159 27.53 -13.27 6.70
C ARG A 159 27.40 -14.49 5.80
N LEU A 160 26.97 -14.30 4.56
CA LEU A 160 26.78 -15.34 3.56
C LEU A 160 27.87 -15.34 2.48
N GLU A 161 28.89 -14.48 2.63
CA GLU A 161 30.01 -14.33 1.69
C GLU A 161 29.57 -14.18 0.23
N LEU A 162 28.48 -13.44 -0.01
CA LEU A 162 27.85 -13.36 -1.33
C LEU A 162 28.64 -12.45 -2.30
N PRO A 163 28.82 -12.88 -3.57
CA PRO A 163 29.37 -12.03 -4.61
C PRO A 163 28.58 -10.74 -4.80
N GLY A 164 29.27 -9.65 -5.19
CA GLY A 164 28.65 -8.35 -5.42
C GLY A 164 27.56 -8.37 -6.50
N ASP A 165 27.73 -9.17 -7.55
CA ASP A 165 26.72 -9.29 -8.61
C ASP A 165 25.44 -9.97 -8.09
N THR A 166 25.58 -11.00 -7.25
CA THR A 166 24.45 -11.68 -6.60
C THR A 166 23.69 -10.72 -5.69
N ILE A 167 24.39 -9.94 -4.86
CA ILE A 167 23.70 -8.99 -3.98
C ILE A 167 23.00 -7.87 -4.76
N THR A 168 23.57 -7.49 -5.90
CA THR A 168 22.98 -6.47 -6.77
C THR A 168 21.63 -6.91 -7.32
N GLN A 169 21.47 -8.20 -7.62
CA GLN A 169 20.18 -8.76 -8.01
C GLN A 169 19.24 -8.94 -6.82
N LEU A 170 19.75 -9.50 -5.71
CA LEU A 170 18.92 -9.80 -4.53
C LEU A 170 18.40 -8.54 -3.83
N MET A 171 19.05 -7.38 -3.98
CA MET A 171 18.61 -6.14 -3.32
C MET A 171 17.18 -5.72 -3.71
N TYR A 172 16.71 -6.10 -4.90
CA TYR A 172 15.36 -5.79 -5.36
C TYR A 172 14.30 -6.65 -4.67
N TYR A 173 14.68 -7.85 -4.22
CA TYR A 173 13.76 -8.86 -3.67
C TYR A 173 13.80 -8.98 -2.14
N LEU A 174 14.78 -8.36 -1.46
CA LEU A 174 14.95 -8.49 -0.02
C LEU A 174 14.59 -7.19 0.72
N ARG A 175 13.91 -7.34 1.85
CA ARG A 175 13.63 -6.23 2.78
C ARG A 175 13.93 -6.64 4.21
N PHE A 176 14.78 -5.88 4.89
CA PHE A 176 15.15 -6.11 6.28
C PHE A 176 14.25 -5.27 7.19
N SER A 177 13.54 -5.92 8.11
CA SER A 177 12.70 -5.31 9.14
C SER A 177 12.74 -6.13 10.42
#